data_AF-S7QCL7-F1
#
_entry.id   AF-S7QCL7-F1
#
_cell.length_a   1.000
_cell.length_b   1.000
_cell.length_c   1.000
_cell.angle_alpha   90.00
_cell.angle_beta   90.00
_cell.angle_gamma   90.00
#
_symmetry.space_group_name_H-M   'P 1'
#
loop_
_entity.id
_entity.type
_entity.pdbx_description
1 polymer ?
#
loop_
_entity_poly.entity_id
_entity_poly.type
_entity_poly.pdbx_seq_one_letter_code
_entity_poly.pdbx_strand_id
1 'polypeptide(L)'
;MNKNQYEQEKEIRELLRRADRHADRTGNLRRETLRRLIELAHSPSPALKSLVASNIKYYIKDFPDLEDDAINAVYDLCEDPISKIRIEGYHAIVQVSREQRKFIKRNADVLVQLLQSDEPAEVVVVKKALLEHIDMDPRVTLGVLCDQVVPHEEPMDEEEQAIRERLRSLVLAFLTGEAKRSIIERHAADPECERVLVEGLSPAISRLSFPDVDLIVRNILLALPSYRSYSSSGDKLIQSILARARSILAQELRPSGGLLSLPSTRQYLNLAAFVSLERHAAQPLHLVRFYCTTLLNRMALSRLESGVQTAIIHDFAEALEASTSDNARPKNPVSEEILSVRNQAVDASVILFERLAESGLREKTWDDCRKLIRAVSQRKQENDWSPPIPVVAAMRKIQALARSEDHAQDIQDLIRSLLSTPKPPLTQSASDTNIVEGKTNKVSGPVILKRKIEHRDEGVPPRPASVVPSVPSQNGGPSNRATDVTRKTVPTARGDARSSNASWDIPPHANKRARTDSGSKTPSLLSRLSTAPSHPGAEHGLPPKPELQIRGRGSQVRPRSPQPDKSLSGGLSIKGAARAATRNSGEGPPPSRTSLLDRLSAGGNDSLAERIEGDVGNRKQKRGRGV
;
A
#
# COMPACT_ATOMS: atom_id res chain seq x y z
N MET A 1 16.82 40.50 -39.86
CA MET A 1 16.13 40.29 -38.57
C MET A 1 17.09 40.10 -37.40
N ASN A 2 18.12 39.25 -37.48
CA ASN A 2 18.97 38.87 -36.32
C ASN A 2 19.65 40.02 -35.54
N LYS A 3 19.95 41.16 -36.17
CA LYS A 3 20.66 42.28 -35.51
C LYS A 3 19.88 42.84 -34.30
N ASN A 4 18.57 43.00 -34.45
CA ASN A 4 17.68 43.50 -33.39
C ASN A 4 17.60 42.54 -32.19
N GLN A 5 17.55 41.22 -32.44
CA GLN A 5 17.53 40.22 -31.36
C GLN A 5 18.83 40.21 -30.55
N TYR A 6 19.98 40.39 -31.20
CA TYR A 6 21.28 40.48 -30.52
C TYR A 6 21.42 41.77 -29.68
N GLU A 7 20.94 42.90 -30.20
CA GLU A 7 20.88 44.17 -29.48
C GLU A 7 19.97 44.07 -28.24
N GLN A 8 18.78 43.46 -28.39
CA GLN A 8 17.87 43.17 -27.28
C GLN A 8 18.51 42.23 -26.23
N GLU A 9 19.20 41.16 -26.65
CA GLU A 9 19.89 40.26 -25.72
C GLU A 9 20.97 40.99 -24.90
N LYS A 10 21.75 41.86 -25.56
CA LYS A 10 22.75 42.70 -24.91
C LYS A 10 22.13 43.68 -23.90
N GLU A 11 21.01 44.30 -24.26
CA GLU A 11 20.26 45.20 -23.36
C GLU A 11 19.77 44.47 -22.10
N ILE A 12 19.17 43.29 -22.26
CA ILE A 12 18.67 42.49 -21.12
C ILE A 12 19.81 42.00 -20.23
N ARG A 13 20.95 41.58 -20.80
CA ARG A 13 22.16 41.25 -20.02
C ARG A 13 22.68 42.46 -19.21
N GLU A 14 22.60 43.68 -19.76
CA GLU A 14 23.00 44.90 -19.04
C GLU A 14 21.95 45.34 -18.00
N LEU A 15 20.65 45.08 -18.22
CA LEU A 15 19.62 45.26 -17.21
C LEU A 15 19.86 44.35 -16.01
N LEU A 16 20.06 43.05 -16.24
CA LEU A 16 20.42 42.05 -15.21
C LEU A 16 21.68 42.47 -14.43
N ARG A 17 22.77 42.83 -15.14
CA ARG A 17 24.03 43.26 -14.50
C ARG A 17 23.85 44.47 -13.57
N ARG A 18 22.97 45.42 -13.92
CA ARG A 18 22.65 46.58 -13.08
C ARG A 18 21.76 46.20 -11.90
N ALA A 19 20.76 45.35 -12.13
CA ALA A 19 19.81 44.93 -11.10
C ALA A 19 20.43 43.97 -10.05
N ASP A 20 21.42 43.16 -10.42
CA ASP A 20 22.18 42.31 -9.49
C ASP A 20 23.08 43.11 -8.53
N ARG A 21 23.64 44.22 -9.03
CA ARG A 21 24.50 45.15 -8.28
C ARG A 21 23.71 46.20 -7.48
N HIS A 22 22.39 46.23 -7.62
CA HIS A 22 21.55 47.19 -6.93
C HIS A 22 21.48 46.86 -5.43
N ALA A 23 21.75 47.85 -4.57
CA ALA A 23 21.81 47.65 -3.13
C ALA A 23 20.43 47.35 -2.52
N ASP A 24 19.41 48.10 -2.94
CA ASP A 24 18.02 47.85 -2.56
C ASP A 24 17.48 46.64 -3.36
N ARG A 25 17.24 45.54 -2.65
CA ARG A 25 16.72 44.27 -3.20
C ARG A 25 15.25 44.39 -3.61
N THR A 26 14.48 45.17 -2.87
CA THR A 26 13.05 45.46 -3.06
C THR A 26 12.78 46.63 -4.01
N GLY A 27 13.83 47.24 -4.56
CA GLY A 27 13.73 48.47 -5.36
C GLY A 27 13.13 48.28 -6.75
N ASN A 28 12.58 49.39 -7.28
CA ASN A 28 11.90 49.43 -8.57
C ASN A 28 12.71 48.84 -9.73
N LEU A 29 14.04 48.99 -9.75
CA LEU A 29 14.90 48.41 -10.80
C LEU A 29 14.82 46.88 -10.84
N ARG A 30 14.88 46.22 -9.67
CA ARG A 30 14.83 44.76 -9.56
C ARG A 30 13.43 44.23 -9.82
N ARG A 31 12.41 44.96 -9.35
CA ARG A 31 10.99 44.70 -9.62
C ARG A 31 10.70 44.72 -11.12
N GLU A 32 11.18 45.74 -11.82
CA GLU A 32 11.00 45.87 -13.28
C GLU A 32 11.84 44.84 -14.05
N THR A 33 13.02 44.48 -13.53
CA THR A 33 13.81 43.37 -14.09
C THR A 33 13.04 42.05 -14.00
N LEU A 34 12.36 41.75 -12.88
CA LEU A 34 11.52 40.55 -12.76
C LEU A 34 10.35 40.56 -13.75
N ARG A 35 9.60 41.67 -13.85
CA ARG A 35 8.52 41.82 -14.86
C ARG A 35 9.04 41.58 -16.27
N ARG A 36 10.20 42.15 -16.60
CA ARG A 36 10.81 41.98 -17.91
C ARG A 36 11.23 40.54 -18.17
N LEU A 37 11.67 39.78 -17.15
CA LEU A 37 11.93 38.35 -17.29
C LEU A 37 10.63 37.54 -17.52
N ILE A 38 9.54 37.87 -16.83
CA ILE A 38 8.21 37.25 -17.02
C ILE A 38 7.73 37.43 -18.47
N GLU A 39 7.79 38.65 -18.99
CA GLU A 39 7.45 38.94 -20.40
C GLU A 39 8.32 38.15 -21.38
N LEU A 40 9.62 38.02 -21.10
CA LEU A 40 10.58 37.39 -22.00
C LEU A 40 10.47 35.85 -22.08
N ALA A 41 9.76 35.20 -21.15
CA ALA A 41 9.44 33.76 -21.27
C ALA A 41 8.64 33.46 -22.56
N HIS A 42 7.86 34.45 -23.02
CA HIS A 42 7.04 34.41 -24.22
C HIS A 42 7.77 34.89 -25.50
N SER A 43 9.06 35.27 -25.39
CA SER A 43 9.85 35.79 -26.51
C SER A 43 10.05 34.74 -27.61
N PRO A 44 10.00 35.11 -28.91
CA PRO A 44 10.35 34.18 -29.99
C PRO A 44 11.87 33.87 -30.07
N SER A 45 12.71 34.49 -29.23
CA SER A 45 14.15 34.23 -29.18
C SER A 45 14.50 33.20 -28.09
N PRO A 46 15.03 32.01 -28.46
CA PRO A 46 15.45 31.00 -27.48
C PRO A 46 16.53 31.53 -26.53
N ALA A 47 17.44 32.39 -26.99
CA ALA A 47 18.49 32.98 -26.15
C ALA A 47 17.92 33.89 -25.05
N LEU A 48 16.82 34.60 -25.31
CA LEU A 48 16.12 35.39 -24.30
C LEU A 48 15.40 34.48 -23.29
N LYS A 49 14.77 33.38 -23.75
CA LYS A 49 14.19 32.37 -22.86
C LYS A 49 15.22 31.71 -21.94
N SER A 50 16.40 31.37 -22.46
CA SER A 50 17.54 30.88 -21.65
C SER A 50 18.00 31.88 -20.58
N LEU A 51 17.94 33.19 -20.87
CA LEU A 51 18.21 34.23 -19.86
C LEU A 51 17.13 34.26 -18.78
N VAL A 52 15.85 34.05 -19.09
CA VAL A 52 14.78 33.95 -18.09
C VAL A 52 15.01 32.76 -17.16
N ALA A 53 15.15 31.56 -17.72
CA ALA A 53 15.35 30.32 -16.96
C ALA A 53 16.53 30.40 -15.97
N SER A 54 17.63 31.04 -16.38
CA SER A 54 18.84 31.12 -15.57
C SER A 54 18.84 32.22 -14.49
N ASN A 55 17.97 33.24 -14.61
CA ASN A 55 18.01 34.44 -13.75
C ASN A 55 16.78 34.66 -12.85
N ILE A 56 15.60 34.14 -13.18
CA ILE A 56 14.34 34.48 -12.50
C ILE A 56 14.37 34.23 -10.97
N LYS A 57 15.06 33.17 -10.54
CA LYS A 57 15.29 32.81 -9.13
C LYS A 57 15.89 33.95 -8.28
N TYR A 58 16.74 34.79 -8.87
CA TYR A 58 17.47 35.83 -8.14
C TYR A 58 16.57 37.00 -7.73
N TYR A 59 15.36 37.08 -8.28
CA TYR A 59 14.44 38.20 -8.10
C TYR A 59 13.10 37.79 -7.50
N ILE A 60 12.62 36.56 -7.77
CA ILE A 60 11.27 36.11 -7.39
C ILE A 60 10.95 36.28 -5.90
N LYS A 61 11.90 35.98 -5.00
CA LYS A 61 11.70 36.09 -3.54
C LYS A 61 11.64 37.52 -3.00
N ASP A 62 12.13 38.50 -3.77
CA ASP A 62 12.12 39.91 -3.36
C ASP A 62 10.74 40.55 -3.62
N PHE A 63 9.88 39.91 -4.42
CA PHE A 63 8.58 40.42 -4.88
C PHE A 63 7.46 39.38 -4.77
N PRO A 64 6.93 39.12 -3.55
CA PRO A 64 5.84 38.16 -3.36
C PRO A 64 4.57 38.49 -4.15
N ASP A 65 4.36 39.75 -4.53
CA ASP A 65 3.23 40.17 -5.37
C ASP A 65 3.39 39.84 -6.86
N LEU A 66 4.55 39.33 -7.28
CA LEU A 66 4.86 38.91 -8.67
C LEU A 66 5.27 37.43 -8.76
N GLU A 67 5.19 36.68 -7.67
CA GLU A 67 5.73 35.32 -7.62
C GLU A 67 4.92 34.29 -8.39
N ASP A 68 3.59 34.44 -8.44
CA ASP A 68 2.71 33.57 -9.22
C ASP A 68 2.93 33.79 -10.73
N ASP A 69 3.03 35.05 -11.17
CA ASP A 69 3.39 35.36 -12.57
C ASP A 69 4.79 34.83 -12.92
N ALA A 70 5.74 34.91 -11.98
CA ALA A 70 7.10 34.41 -12.17
C ALA A 70 7.18 32.88 -12.24
N ILE A 71 6.43 32.13 -11.41
CA ILE A 71 6.42 30.67 -11.49
C ILE A 71 5.61 30.19 -12.72
N ASN A 72 4.53 30.87 -13.09
CA ASN A 72 3.80 30.57 -14.33
C ASN A 72 4.71 30.76 -15.56
N ALA A 73 5.49 31.85 -15.61
CA ALA A 73 6.50 32.06 -16.65
C ALA A 73 7.60 30.97 -16.68
N VAL A 74 7.88 30.28 -15.58
CA VAL A 74 8.75 29.09 -15.56
C VAL A 74 8.05 27.87 -16.15
N TYR A 75 6.76 27.68 -15.90
CA TYR A 75 5.98 26.60 -16.51
C TYR A 75 5.80 26.80 -18.02
N ASP A 76 5.63 28.04 -18.50
CA ASP A 76 5.60 28.36 -19.94
C ASP A 76 6.90 27.94 -20.66
N LEU A 77 8.05 28.03 -19.97
CA LEU A 77 9.33 27.52 -20.47
C LEU A 77 9.40 25.98 -20.47
N CYS A 78 8.70 25.33 -19.54
CA CYS A 78 8.60 23.87 -19.47
C CYS A 78 7.70 23.27 -20.57
N GLU A 79 6.79 24.07 -21.15
CA GLU A 79 5.95 23.71 -22.31
C GLU A 79 6.52 24.18 -23.67
N ASP A 80 7.73 24.78 -23.69
CA ASP A 80 8.32 25.34 -24.91
C ASP A 80 8.50 24.30 -26.05
N PRO A 81 8.26 24.64 -27.32
CA PRO A 81 8.46 23.70 -28.43
C PRO A 81 9.92 23.18 -28.55
N ILE A 82 10.91 23.89 -28.02
CA ILE A 82 12.33 23.54 -28.08
C ILE A 82 12.73 22.81 -26.79
N SER A 83 13.02 21.51 -26.91
CA SER A 83 13.56 20.62 -25.85
C SER A 83 14.63 21.25 -24.95
N LYS A 84 15.61 21.96 -25.53
CA LYS A 84 16.66 22.67 -24.76
C LYS A 84 16.08 23.71 -23.79
N ILE A 85 15.05 24.45 -24.20
CA ILE A 85 14.39 25.45 -23.35
C ILE A 85 13.55 24.78 -22.27
N ARG A 86 12.88 23.66 -22.58
CA ARG A 86 12.16 22.85 -21.56
C ARG A 86 13.11 22.34 -20.48
N ILE A 87 14.26 21.79 -20.87
CA ILE A 87 15.34 21.36 -19.94
C ILE A 87 15.81 22.52 -19.04
N GLU A 88 15.99 23.72 -19.62
CA GLU A 88 16.34 24.92 -18.86
C GLU A 88 15.19 25.36 -17.91
N GLY A 89 13.93 25.22 -18.32
CA GLY A 89 12.74 25.39 -17.48
C GLY A 89 12.70 24.41 -16.30
N TYR A 90 12.98 23.12 -16.51
CA TYR A 90 13.06 22.13 -15.43
C TYR A 90 14.15 22.48 -14.42
N HIS A 91 15.29 23.01 -14.88
CA HIS A 91 16.32 23.54 -14.00
C HIS A 91 15.88 24.82 -13.27
N ALA A 92 15.07 25.68 -13.90
CA ALA A 92 14.50 26.85 -13.27
C ALA A 92 13.49 26.47 -12.15
N ILE A 93 12.66 25.45 -12.34
CA ILE A 93 11.78 24.88 -11.30
C ILE A 93 12.58 24.53 -10.04
N VAL A 94 13.65 23.73 -10.19
CA VAL A 94 14.54 23.33 -9.07
C VAL A 94 15.18 24.55 -8.40
N GLN A 95 15.55 25.56 -9.18
CA GLN A 95 16.16 26.78 -8.67
C GLN A 95 15.17 27.66 -7.90
N VAL A 96 13.92 27.79 -8.36
CA VAL A 96 12.86 28.51 -7.63
C VAL A 96 12.49 27.77 -6.33
N SER A 97 12.40 26.43 -6.35
CA SER A 97 12.18 25.63 -5.13
C SER A 97 13.26 25.84 -4.06
N ARG A 98 14.53 26.05 -4.46
CA ARG A 98 15.64 26.36 -3.55
C ARG A 98 15.49 27.74 -2.89
N GLU A 99 15.10 28.74 -3.66
CA GLU A 99 14.93 30.12 -3.17
C GLU A 99 13.64 30.29 -2.36
N GLN A 100 12.58 29.55 -2.70
CA GLN A 100 11.24 29.67 -2.10
C GLN A 100 10.60 28.29 -1.86
N ARG A 101 10.84 27.72 -0.66
CA ARG A 101 10.40 26.36 -0.30
C ARG A 101 8.90 26.09 -0.43
N LYS A 102 8.04 27.11 -0.33
CA LYS A 102 6.58 26.95 -0.50
C LYS A 102 6.19 26.37 -1.87
N PHE A 103 7.01 26.56 -2.91
CA PHE A 103 6.76 25.98 -4.22
C PHE A 103 7.15 24.50 -4.32
N ILE A 104 7.88 23.92 -3.36
CA ILE A 104 8.37 22.53 -3.46
C ILE A 104 7.25 21.53 -3.75
N LYS A 105 6.07 21.64 -3.10
CA LYS A 105 4.96 20.71 -3.36
C LYS A 105 4.44 20.83 -4.80
N ARG A 106 4.11 22.04 -5.25
CA ARG A 106 3.59 22.31 -6.61
C ARG A 106 4.61 21.95 -7.69
N ASN A 107 5.88 22.27 -7.45
CA ASN A 107 6.98 21.99 -8.35
C ASN A 107 7.33 20.50 -8.43
N ALA A 108 7.24 19.77 -7.30
CA ALA A 108 7.38 18.31 -7.30
C ALA A 108 6.26 17.65 -8.12
N ASP A 109 5.01 18.11 -7.99
CA ASP A 109 3.89 17.54 -8.76
C ASP A 109 4.05 17.79 -10.27
N VAL A 110 4.39 19.03 -10.66
CA VAL A 110 4.74 19.37 -12.06
C VAL A 110 5.87 18.48 -12.58
N LEU A 111 6.94 18.27 -11.80
CA LEU A 111 8.04 17.39 -12.18
C LEU A 111 7.62 15.91 -12.29
N VAL A 112 6.69 15.44 -11.46
CA VAL A 112 6.13 14.09 -11.61
C VAL A 112 5.34 13.97 -12.91
N GLN A 113 4.51 14.96 -13.26
CA GLN A 113 3.81 14.97 -14.56
C GLN A 113 4.78 14.94 -15.76
N LEU A 114 5.92 15.65 -15.64
CA LEU A 114 6.96 15.70 -16.67
C LEU A 114 7.75 14.39 -16.86
N LEU A 115 7.61 13.40 -15.97
CA LEU A 115 8.13 12.03 -16.21
C LEU A 115 7.50 11.38 -17.44
N GLN A 116 6.34 11.87 -17.89
CA GLN A 116 5.64 11.39 -19.08
C GLN A 116 6.22 11.90 -20.40
N SER A 117 7.29 12.72 -20.39
CA SER A 117 7.92 13.19 -21.63
C SER A 117 8.39 12.00 -22.49
N ASP A 118 8.07 12.06 -23.79
CA ASP A 118 8.51 11.07 -24.77
C ASP A 118 9.98 11.26 -25.19
N GLU A 119 10.66 12.33 -24.71
CA GLU A 119 12.07 12.60 -24.98
C GLU A 119 12.98 12.06 -23.84
N PRO A 120 13.80 11.00 -24.07
CA PRO A 120 14.56 10.37 -22.99
C PRO A 120 15.56 11.29 -22.30
N ALA A 121 16.12 12.27 -23.03
CA ALA A 121 17.03 13.27 -22.48
C ALA A 121 16.34 14.17 -21.42
N GLU A 122 15.06 14.50 -21.63
CA GLU A 122 14.26 15.26 -20.67
C GLU A 122 13.96 14.43 -19.42
N VAL A 123 13.53 13.17 -19.59
CA VAL A 123 13.21 12.27 -18.47
C VAL A 123 14.41 12.11 -17.53
N VAL A 124 15.64 12.06 -18.05
CA VAL A 124 16.87 12.04 -17.24
C VAL A 124 17.02 13.32 -16.40
N VAL A 125 16.74 14.49 -16.98
CA VAL A 125 16.78 15.78 -16.26
C VAL A 125 15.66 15.85 -15.21
N VAL A 126 14.44 15.43 -15.54
CA VAL A 126 13.28 15.41 -14.63
C VAL A 126 13.53 14.49 -13.44
N LYS A 127 14.04 13.27 -13.66
CA LYS A 127 14.43 12.36 -12.57
C LYS A 127 15.48 12.97 -11.65
N LYS A 128 16.48 13.67 -12.20
CA LYS A 128 17.46 14.42 -11.40
C LYS A 128 16.81 15.57 -10.62
N ALA A 129 15.91 16.32 -11.24
CA ALA A 129 15.18 17.41 -10.59
C ALA A 129 14.30 16.90 -9.42
N LEU A 130 13.67 15.74 -9.55
CA LEU A 130 12.94 15.07 -8.48
C LEU A 130 13.86 14.61 -7.34
N LEU A 131 15.03 14.03 -7.64
CA LEU A 131 16.04 13.72 -6.62
C LEU A 131 16.49 14.97 -5.86
N GLU A 132 16.69 16.10 -6.57
CA GLU A 132 17.01 17.38 -5.93
C GLU A 132 15.85 17.93 -5.07
N HIS A 133 14.59 17.63 -5.38
CA HIS A 133 13.44 17.98 -4.52
C HIS A 133 13.33 17.08 -3.28
N ILE A 134 13.57 15.77 -3.42
CA ILE A 134 13.67 14.83 -2.29
C ILE A 134 14.78 15.30 -1.32
N ASP A 135 15.89 15.82 -1.84
CA ASP A 135 16.98 16.37 -1.01
C ASP A 135 16.68 17.76 -0.41
N MET A 136 15.65 18.48 -0.89
CA MET A 136 15.22 19.78 -0.36
C MET A 136 14.14 19.66 0.74
N ASP A 137 13.11 18.86 0.48
CA ASP A 137 12.08 18.47 1.44
C ASP A 137 11.61 17.04 1.12
N PRO A 138 12.17 16.02 1.77
CA PRO A 138 11.82 14.63 1.51
C PRO A 138 10.38 14.33 1.92
N ARG A 139 9.85 14.92 3.00
CA ARG A 139 8.48 14.64 3.48
C ARG A 139 7.45 15.11 2.46
N VAL A 140 7.58 16.34 1.99
CA VAL A 140 6.66 16.91 0.98
C VAL A 140 6.80 16.18 -0.36
N THR A 141 8.03 15.93 -0.82
CA THR A 141 8.25 15.33 -2.14
C THR A 141 7.85 13.85 -2.18
N LEU A 142 8.10 13.07 -1.13
CA LEU A 142 7.66 11.69 -1.04
C LEU A 142 6.14 11.57 -0.90
N GLY A 143 5.49 12.54 -0.23
CA GLY A 143 4.02 12.63 -0.20
C GLY A 143 3.43 12.75 -1.60
N VAL A 144 3.88 13.73 -2.40
CA VAL A 144 3.46 13.91 -3.80
C VAL A 144 3.70 12.65 -4.64
N LEU A 145 4.83 11.96 -4.46
CA LEU A 145 5.11 10.70 -5.15
C LEU A 145 4.14 9.57 -4.74
N CYS A 146 3.70 9.52 -3.48
CA CYS A 146 2.71 8.54 -3.02
C CYS A 146 1.30 8.85 -3.54
N ASP A 147 0.90 10.12 -3.55
CA ASP A 147 -0.40 10.59 -4.05
C ASP A 147 -0.62 10.15 -5.52
N GLN A 148 0.44 10.15 -6.33
CA GLN A 148 0.43 9.72 -7.73
C GLN A 148 0.49 8.18 -7.92
N VAL A 149 0.80 7.41 -6.87
CA VAL A 149 0.73 5.94 -6.90
C VAL A 149 -0.67 5.43 -6.53
N VAL A 150 -1.33 6.03 -5.54
CA VAL A 150 -2.62 5.54 -5.02
C VAL A 150 -3.75 5.78 -6.04
N PRO A 151 -4.55 4.75 -6.39
CA PRO A 151 -5.76 4.95 -7.20
C PRO A 151 -6.77 5.86 -6.50
N HIS A 152 -7.21 6.87 -7.23
CA HIS A 152 -8.31 7.74 -6.83
C HIS A 152 -9.64 6.98 -6.94
N GLU A 153 -10.65 7.41 -6.19
CA GLU A 153 -11.97 6.73 -6.13
C GLU A 153 -12.98 7.30 -7.11
N GLU A 154 -12.67 8.45 -7.72
CA GLU A 154 -13.55 9.15 -8.62
C GLU A 154 -13.67 8.43 -9.97
N PRO A 155 -14.88 8.35 -10.56
CA PRO A 155 -15.07 7.75 -11.86
C PRO A 155 -14.45 8.66 -12.95
N MET A 156 -13.40 8.17 -13.57
CA MET A 156 -12.69 8.81 -14.68
C MET A 156 -13.06 8.14 -16.01
N ASP A 157 -12.82 8.82 -17.14
CA ASP A 157 -12.90 8.19 -18.45
C ASP A 157 -11.68 7.27 -18.73
N GLU A 158 -11.77 6.48 -19.80
CA GLU A 158 -10.74 5.49 -20.16
C GLU A 158 -9.39 6.14 -20.56
N GLU A 159 -9.40 7.35 -21.12
CA GLU A 159 -8.18 8.06 -21.54
C GLU A 159 -7.45 8.62 -20.31
N GLU A 160 -8.19 9.29 -19.42
CA GLU A 160 -7.62 9.81 -18.17
C GLU A 160 -7.11 8.67 -17.26
N GLN A 161 -7.85 7.56 -17.19
CA GLN A 161 -7.43 6.37 -16.45
C GLN A 161 -6.12 5.78 -17.00
N ALA A 162 -6.00 5.68 -18.34
CA ALA A 162 -4.77 5.22 -18.98
C ALA A 162 -3.58 6.17 -18.74
N ILE A 163 -3.82 7.49 -18.74
CA ILE A 163 -2.79 8.50 -18.40
C ILE A 163 -2.32 8.33 -16.95
N ARG A 164 -3.25 8.20 -15.97
CA ARG A 164 -2.87 8.00 -14.56
C ARG A 164 -2.19 6.65 -14.33
N GLU A 165 -2.53 5.60 -15.07
CA GLU A 165 -1.85 4.29 -15.01
C GLU A 165 -0.43 4.32 -15.61
N ARG A 166 -0.22 5.03 -16.73
CA ARG A 166 1.11 5.33 -17.27
C ARG A 166 1.95 6.11 -16.26
N LEU A 167 1.39 7.16 -15.65
CA LEU A 167 2.08 7.98 -14.66
C LEU A 167 2.48 7.18 -13.42
N ARG A 168 1.56 6.39 -12.84
CA ARG A 168 1.83 5.47 -11.73
C ARG A 168 3.00 4.54 -12.03
N SER A 169 3.01 3.94 -13.22
CA SER A 169 4.07 3.03 -13.66
C SER A 169 5.44 3.73 -13.70
N LEU A 170 5.48 4.98 -14.18
CA LEU A 170 6.70 5.79 -14.22
C LEU A 170 7.17 6.20 -12.82
N VAL A 171 6.25 6.56 -11.91
CA VAL A 171 6.56 6.90 -10.52
C VAL A 171 7.09 5.68 -9.76
N LEU A 172 6.46 4.51 -9.90
CA LEU A 172 6.94 3.25 -9.31
C LEU A 172 8.33 2.85 -9.85
N ALA A 173 8.57 3.02 -11.16
CA ALA A 173 9.87 2.79 -11.77
C ALA A 173 10.96 3.75 -11.22
N PHE A 174 10.63 5.03 -10.99
CA PHE A 174 11.53 6.00 -10.37
C PHE A 174 11.82 5.66 -8.89
N LEU A 175 10.78 5.35 -8.10
CA LEU A 175 10.89 4.99 -6.69
C LEU A 175 11.72 3.72 -6.46
N THR A 176 11.60 2.72 -7.35
CA THR A 176 12.32 1.45 -7.25
C THR A 176 13.66 1.43 -7.99
N GLY A 177 13.86 2.35 -8.94
CA GLY A 177 15.09 2.59 -9.68
C GLY A 177 15.94 3.69 -9.04
N GLU A 178 16.01 4.85 -9.69
CA GLU A 178 16.98 5.90 -9.36
C GLU A 178 16.80 6.52 -7.96
N ALA A 179 15.55 6.64 -7.47
CA ALA A 179 15.29 7.20 -6.14
C ALA A 179 15.55 6.21 -5.00
N LYS A 180 15.53 4.90 -5.26
CA LYS A 180 15.59 3.85 -4.23
C LYS A 180 16.76 4.01 -3.26
N ARG A 181 17.97 4.21 -3.80
CA ARG A 181 19.17 4.48 -2.99
C ARG A 181 19.03 5.76 -2.16
N SER A 182 18.60 6.86 -2.78
CA SER A 182 18.42 8.13 -2.09
C SER A 182 17.46 7.99 -0.90
N ILE A 183 16.32 7.35 -1.13
CA ILE A 183 15.28 7.14 -0.13
C ILE A 183 15.82 6.28 1.02
N ILE A 184 16.33 5.07 0.72
CA ILE A 184 16.71 4.11 1.77
C ILE A 184 17.96 4.54 2.54
N GLU A 185 19.00 5.03 1.84
CA GLU A 185 20.31 5.30 2.45
C GLU A 185 20.39 6.69 3.11
N ARG A 186 19.62 7.69 2.63
CA ARG A 186 19.70 9.08 3.13
C ARG A 186 18.49 9.54 3.94
N HIS A 187 17.27 9.20 3.50
CA HIS A 187 16.05 9.85 4.01
C HIS A 187 15.19 8.95 4.91
N ALA A 188 15.16 7.64 4.68
CA ALA A 188 14.40 6.69 5.50
C ALA A 188 14.96 6.50 6.92
N ALA A 189 16.10 7.10 7.24
CA ALA A 189 16.61 7.20 8.62
C ALA A 189 15.83 8.22 9.47
N ASP A 190 15.11 9.16 8.84
CA ASP A 190 14.13 10.02 9.52
C ASP A 190 12.79 9.28 9.65
N PRO A 191 12.30 9.00 10.89
CA PRO A 191 11.03 8.34 11.11
C PRO A 191 9.81 9.10 10.56
N GLU A 192 9.92 10.41 10.34
CA GLU A 192 8.85 11.19 9.69
C GLU A 192 8.80 10.95 8.18
N CYS A 193 9.96 10.88 7.50
CA CYS A 193 10.05 10.51 6.09
C CYS A 193 9.64 9.07 5.84
N GLU A 194 10.06 8.14 6.70
CA GLU A 194 9.62 6.75 6.66
C GLU A 194 8.10 6.64 6.80
N ARG A 195 7.51 7.37 7.76
CA ARG A 195 6.06 7.36 7.98
C ARG A 195 5.28 7.83 6.76
N VAL A 196 5.71 8.89 6.07
CA VAL A 196 5.07 9.36 4.83
C VAL A 196 5.02 8.25 3.77
N LEU A 197 6.08 7.48 3.59
CA LEU A 197 6.10 6.34 2.66
C LEU A 197 5.19 5.20 3.11
N VAL A 198 5.19 4.86 4.39
CA VAL A 198 4.35 3.79 4.94
C VAL A 198 2.86 4.15 4.83
N GLU A 199 2.48 5.34 5.27
CA GLU A 199 1.09 5.81 5.26
C GLU A 199 0.61 6.10 3.83
N GLY A 200 1.46 6.67 2.97
CA GLY A 200 1.14 6.97 1.57
C GLY A 200 1.00 5.74 0.68
N LEU A 201 1.80 4.68 0.89
CA LEU A 201 1.75 3.47 0.06
C LEU A 201 0.86 2.36 0.62
N SER A 202 0.49 2.37 1.90
CA SER A 202 -0.41 1.36 2.49
C SER A 202 -1.78 1.26 1.78
N PRO A 203 -2.47 2.38 1.40
CA PRO A 203 -3.72 2.31 0.65
C PRO A 203 -3.61 1.58 -0.68
N ALA A 204 -2.46 1.69 -1.36
CA ALA A 204 -2.21 1.07 -2.66
C ALA A 204 -2.33 -0.47 -2.61
N ILE A 205 -1.95 -1.09 -1.49
CA ILE A 205 -1.99 -2.55 -1.26
C ILE A 205 -3.40 -3.14 -1.43
N SER A 206 -4.43 -2.38 -1.04
CA SER A 206 -5.82 -2.83 -1.14
C SER A 206 -6.45 -2.58 -2.51
N ARG A 207 -5.86 -1.70 -3.32
CA ARG A 207 -6.44 -1.16 -4.57
C ARG A 207 -5.78 -1.69 -5.84
N LEU A 208 -4.46 -1.83 -5.86
CA LEU A 208 -3.67 -2.13 -7.07
C LEU A 208 -3.66 -3.60 -7.50
N SER A 209 -3.06 -3.84 -8.67
CA SER A 209 -2.78 -5.16 -9.23
C SER A 209 -1.70 -5.89 -8.40
N PHE A 210 -1.64 -7.23 -8.48
CA PHE A 210 -0.61 -7.98 -7.75
C PHE A 210 0.83 -7.56 -8.12
N PRO A 211 1.21 -7.36 -9.41
CA PRO A 211 2.54 -6.87 -9.78
C PRO A 211 2.95 -5.58 -9.07
N ASP A 212 2.06 -4.59 -8.97
CA ASP A 212 2.37 -3.32 -8.29
C ASP A 212 2.48 -3.51 -6.78
N VAL A 213 1.61 -4.32 -6.18
CA VAL A 213 1.66 -4.63 -4.74
C VAL A 213 2.95 -5.37 -4.39
N ASP A 214 3.36 -6.37 -5.19
CA ASP A 214 4.62 -7.09 -5.00
C ASP A 214 5.83 -6.14 -5.14
N LEU A 215 5.81 -5.25 -6.14
CA LEU A 215 6.83 -4.22 -6.34
C LEU A 215 6.93 -3.27 -5.14
N ILE A 216 5.80 -2.67 -4.70
CA ILE A 216 5.74 -1.75 -3.55
C ILE A 216 6.24 -2.44 -2.27
N VAL A 217 5.75 -3.64 -1.99
CA VAL A 217 6.08 -4.36 -0.76
C VAL A 217 7.55 -4.79 -0.76
N ARG A 218 8.03 -5.46 -1.80
CA ARG A 218 9.41 -6.01 -1.84
C ARG A 218 10.48 -4.95 -2.04
N ASN A 219 10.23 -3.93 -2.88
CA ASN A 219 11.26 -3.01 -3.30
C ASN A 219 11.25 -1.66 -2.59
N ILE A 220 10.13 -1.27 -1.96
CA ILE A 220 10.02 -0.02 -1.22
C ILE A 220 9.86 -0.33 0.27
N LEU A 221 8.69 -0.85 0.70
CA LEU A 221 8.36 -0.97 2.14
C LEU A 221 9.34 -1.85 2.91
N LEU A 222 9.59 -3.08 2.46
CA LEU A 222 10.50 -4.02 3.14
C LEU A 222 11.99 -3.61 3.13
N ALA A 223 12.34 -2.48 2.50
CA ALA A 223 13.67 -1.89 2.58
C ALA A 223 13.79 -0.79 3.67
N LEU A 224 12.67 -0.30 4.20
CA LEU A 224 12.65 0.75 5.22
C LEU A 224 13.01 0.19 6.62
N PRO A 225 13.58 0.99 7.53
CA PRO A 225 14.05 0.52 8.84
C PRO A 225 13.01 -0.21 9.71
N SER A 226 11.76 0.26 9.73
CA SER A 226 10.67 -0.31 10.55
C SER A 226 10.22 -1.72 10.16
N TYR A 227 10.68 -2.24 9.01
CA TYR A 227 10.43 -3.61 8.55
C TYR A 227 11.65 -4.53 8.61
N ARG A 228 12.75 -4.10 9.28
CA ARG A 228 13.96 -4.94 9.46
C ARG A 228 13.81 -6.01 10.54
N SER A 229 12.73 -5.96 11.32
CA SER A 229 12.38 -6.89 12.39
C SER A 229 10.88 -6.81 12.68
N TYR A 230 10.36 -7.76 13.45
CA TYR A 230 8.95 -7.81 13.83
C TYR A 230 8.49 -6.48 14.45
N SER A 231 7.51 -5.85 13.81
CA SER A 231 7.00 -4.55 14.20
C SER A 231 5.49 -4.43 13.94
N SER A 232 4.84 -3.50 14.64
CA SER A 232 3.43 -3.20 14.41
C SER A 232 3.14 -2.64 13.02
N SER A 233 4.12 -2.03 12.36
CA SER A 233 4.05 -1.63 10.94
C SER A 233 4.05 -2.86 10.03
N GLY A 234 4.88 -3.87 10.32
CA GLY A 234 4.86 -5.16 9.66
C GLY A 234 3.55 -5.91 9.86
N ASP A 235 3.03 -5.94 11.09
CA ASP A 235 1.75 -6.59 11.40
C ASP A 235 0.58 -5.94 10.63
N LYS A 236 0.54 -4.60 10.52
CA LYS A 236 -0.42 -3.89 9.64
C LYS A 236 -0.23 -4.22 8.16
N LEU A 237 1.01 -4.32 7.69
CA LEU A 237 1.34 -4.67 6.30
C LEU A 237 0.84 -6.07 5.95
N ILE A 238 1.18 -7.10 6.75
CA ILE A 238 0.73 -8.47 6.47
C ILE A 238 -0.79 -8.61 6.59
N GLN A 239 -1.44 -7.92 7.54
CA GLN A 239 -2.90 -7.89 7.64
C GLN A 239 -3.55 -7.27 6.40
N SER A 240 -2.94 -6.24 5.79
CA SER A 240 -3.41 -5.63 4.54
C SER A 240 -3.29 -6.58 3.35
N ILE A 241 -2.16 -7.28 3.23
CA ILE A 241 -1.93 -8.32 2.21
C ILE A 241 -2.94 -9.48 2.38
N LEU A 242 -3.17 -9.93 3.61
CA LEU A 242 -4.12 -11.01 3.92
C LEU A 242 -5.58 -10.59 3.73
N ALA A 243 -5.93 -9.32 3.94
CA ALA A 243 -7.25 -8.79 3.60
C ALA A 243 -7.50 -8.83 2.08
N ARG A 244 -6.48 -8.45 1.28
CA ARG A 244 -6.53 -8.55 -0.19
C ARG A 244 -6.62 -10.02 -0.65
N ALA A 245 -5.82 -10.92 -0.06
CA ALA A 245 -5.91 -12.36 -0.30
C ALA A 245 -7.31 -12.92 0.01
N ARG A 246 -7.94 -12.51 1.13
CA ARG A 246 -9.31 -12.92 1.48
C ARG A 246 -10.35 -12.45 0.45
N SER A 247 -10.24 -11.21 -0.02
CA SER A 247 -11.14 -10.63 -1.02
C SER A 247 -11.07 -11.39 -2.35
N ILE A 248 -9.86 -11.74 -2.79
CA ILE A 248 -9.62 -12.50 -4.01
C ILE A 248 -10.08 -13.96 -3.85
N LEU A 249 -9.78 -14.58 -2.71
CA LEU A 249 -10.25 -15.93 -2.39
C LEU A 249 -11.79 -16.03 -2.43
N ALA A 250 -12.51 -15.02 -1.94
CA ALA A 250 -13.97 -14.97 -2.02
C ALA A 250 -14.50 -14.90 -3.48
N GLN A 251 -13.72 -14.40 -4.43
CA GLN A 251 -14.04 -14.40 -5.86
C GLN A 251 -13.70 -15.76 -6.49
N GLU A 252 -12.54 -16.33 -6.19
CA GLU A 252 -12.08 -17.64 -6.68
C GLU A 252 -12.91 -18.82 -6.10
N LEU A 253 -13.50 -18.68 -4.89
CA LEU A 253 -14.35 -19.69 -4.24
C LEU A 253 -15.80 -19.74 -4.77
N ARG A 254 -16.19 -18.86 -5.70
CA ARG A 254 -17.54 -18.86 -6.30
C ARG A 254 -17.87 -20.23 -6.93
N PRO A 255 -19.16 -20.58 -7.13
CA PRO A 255 -19.53 -21.91 -7.63
C PRO A 255 -18.97 -22.16 -9.03
N SER A 256 -17.89 -22.94 -9.08
CA SER A 256 -17.29 -23.50 -10.29
C SER A 256 -17.36 -25.01 -10.18
N GLY A 257 -17.75 -25.70 -11.26
CA GLY A 257 -18.06 -27.15 -11.25
C GLY A 257 -16.86 -28.09 -11.10
N GLY A 258 -15.68 -27.59 -10.70
CA GLY A 258 -14.43 -28.34 -10.63
C GLY A 258 -13.59 -27.98 -9.40
N LEU A 259 -12.43 -28.62 -9.28
CA LEU A 259 -11.43 -28.29 -8.25
C LEU A 259 -10.82 -26.91 -8.51
N LEU A 260 -10.37 -26.26 -7.44
CA LEU A 260 -9.86 -24.88 -7.47
C LEU A 260 -8.34 -24.84 -7.32
N SER A 261 -7.68 -24.06 -8.20
CA SER A 261 -6.23 -23.89 -8.26
C SER A 261 -5.70 -22.64 -7.52
N LEU A 262 -6.59 -21.69 -7.19
CA LEU A 262 -6.32 -20.46 -6.43
C LEU A 262 -5.08 -19.63 -6.86
N PRO A 263 -4.82 -19.43 -8.17
CA PRO A 263 -3.57 -18.82 -8.64
C PRO A 263 -3.36 -17.41 -8.07
N SER A 264 -4.43 -16.61 -8.00
CA SER A 264 -4.37 -15.22 -7.57
C SER A 264 -4.25 -15.12 -6.05
N THR A 265 -5.04 -15.91 -5.29
CA THR A 265 -4.91 -15.95 -3.82
C THR A 265 -3.50 -16.37 -3.40
N ARG A 266 -2.92 -17.39 -4.05
CA ARG A 266 -1.57 -17.88 -3.73
C ARG A 266 -0.48 -16.85 -3.92
N GLN A 267 -0.58 -15.95 -4.91
CA GLN A 267 0.37 -14.85 -5.09
C GLN A 267 0.48 -13.96 -3.83
N TYR A 268 -0.66 -13.57 -3.25
CA TYR A 268 -0.68 -12.77 -2.02
C TYR A 268 -0.26 -13.57 -0.78
N LEU A 269 -0.56 -14.87 -0.70
CA LEU A 269 -0.09 -15.73 0.39
C LEU A 269 1.43 -15.91 0.36
N ASN A 270 2.02 -16.12 -0.83
CA ASN A 270 3.47 -16.18 -1.00
C ASN A 270 4.14 -14.85 -0.62
N LEU A 271 3.50 -13.71 -0.91
CA LEU A 271 4.00 -12.39 -0.47
C LEU A 271 3.90 -12.20 1.06
N ALA A 272 2.82 -12.68 1.68
CA ALA A 272 2.68 -12.65 3.14
C ALA A 272 3.65 -13.59 3.86
N ALA A 273 3.95 -14.77 3.27
CA ALA A 273 5.01 -15.68 3.69
C ALA A 273 6.39 -15.00 3.60
N PHE A 274 6.71 -14.36 2.47
CA PHE A 274 7.95 -13.59 2.32
C PHE A 274 8.10 -12.50 3.40
N VAL A 275 7.03 -11.73 3.68
CA VAL A 275 7.03 -10.66 4.69
C VAL A 275 7.32 -11.17 6.11
N SER A 276 6.77 -12.34 6.49
CA SER A 276 6.84 -12.84 7.87
C SER A 276 7.91 -13.90 8.13
N LEU A 277 8.15 -14.80 7.17
CA LEU A 277 9.04 -15.96 7.31
C LEU A 277 10.46 -15.67 6.79
N GLU A 278 10.59 -15.03 5.62
CA GLU A 278 11.91 -14.73 5.03
C GLU A 278 12.47 -13.37 5.46
N ARG A 279 11.59 -12.39 5.69
CA ARG A 279 11.97 -11.01 6.03
C ARG A 279 11.79 -10.67 7.50
N HIS A 280 11.13 -11.53 8.27
CA HIS A 280 10.86 -11.33 9.71
C HIS A 280 10.30 -9.94 10.05
N ALA A 281 9.50 -9.34 9.16
CA ALA A 281 8.97 -8.00 9.35
C ALA A 281 7.66 -8.01 10.15
N ALA A 282 6.87 -9.08 10.04
CA ALA A 282 5.55 -9.24 10.65
C ALA A 282 5.39 -10.63 11.29
N GLN A 283 4.59 -10.75 12.34
CA GLN A 283 4.48 -12.01 13.08
C GLN A 283 3.86 -13.14 12.23
N PRO A 284 4.51 -14.34 12.14
CA PRO A 284 3.96 -15.50 11.43
C PRO A 284 2.57 -15.93 11.91
N LEU A 285 2.21 -15.60 13.16
CA LEU A 285 0.91 -15.86 13.76
C LEU A 285 -0.27 -15.37 12.91
N HIS A 286 -0.09 -14.26 12.17
CA HIS A 286 -1.11 -13.73 11.26
C HIS A 286 -1.40 -14.67 10.08
N LEU A 287 -0.40 -15.39 9.55
CA LEU A 287 -0.58 -16.44 8.55
C LEU A 287 -1.31 -17.64 9.13
N VAL A 288 -0.84 -18.16 10.27
CA VAL A 288 -1.43 -19.34 10.93
C VAL A 288 -2.93 -19.11 11.18
N ARG A 289 -3.28 -17.93 11.73
CA ARG A 289 -4.68 -17.52 11.93
C ARG A 289 -5.45 -17.40 10.63
N PHE A 290 -4.86 -16.89 9.55
CA PHE A 290 -5.51 -16.84 8.25
C PHE A 290 -5.83 -18.25 7.76
N TYR A 291 -4.84 -19.14 7.68
CA TYR A 291 -5.02 -20.52 7.21
C TYR A 291 -6.11 -21.26 8.02
N CYS A 292 -6.01 -21.24 9.35
CA CYS A 292 -6.98 -21.88 10.24
C CYS A 292 -8.42 -21.36 10.06
N THR A 293 -8.60 -20.06 9.76
CA THR A 293 -9.94 -19.45 9.63
C THR A 293 -10.52 -19.51 8.22
N THR A 294 -9.70 -19.59 7.17
CA THR A 294 -10.17 -19.48 5.77
C THR A 294 -10.03 -20.78 4.96
N LEU A 295 -8.89 -21.47 5.05
CA LEU A 295 -8.50 -22.52 4.10
C LEU A 295 -8.48 -23.94 4.70
N LEU A 296 -8.20 -24.10 6.00
CA LEU A 296 -8.02 -25.43 6.61
C LEU A 296 -9.30 -26.08 7.13
N ASN A 297 -10.47 -25.44 6.95
CA ASN A 297 -11.74 -26.12 7.20
C ASN A 297 -12.00 -27.19 6.13
N ARG A 298 -12.68 -28.28 6.50
CA ARG A 298 -12.82 -29.47 5.64
C ARG A 298 -13.45 -29.16 4.29
N MET A 299 -14.43 -28.24 4.25
CA MET A 299 -15.17 -27.86 3.05
C MET A 299 -14.36 -26.99 2.09
N ALA A 300 -13.50 -26.09 2.60
CA ALA A 300 -12.61 -25.29 1.78
C ALA A 300 -11.50 -26.18 1.19
N LEU A 301 -10.77 -26.89 2.04
CA LEU A 301 -9.61 -27.69 1.61
C LEU A 301 -10.00 -28.79 0.62
N SER A 302 -11.16 -29.45 0.79
CA SER A 302 -11.63 -30.50 -0.13
C SER A 302 -12.01 -30.01 -1.53
N ARG A 303 -12.23 -28.69 -1.72
CA ARG A 303 -12.54 -28.10 -3.02
C ARG A 303 -11.28 -27.76 -3.83
N LEU A 304 -10.09 -27.83 -3.24
CA LEU A 304 -8.84 -27.43 -3.88
C LEU A 304 -8.21 -28.62 -4.60
N GLU A 305 -7.42 -28.35 -5.64
CA GLU A 305 -6.60 -29.37 -6.29
C GLU A 305 -5.58 -29.98 -5.33
N SER A 306 -5.26 -31.28 -5.47
CA SER A 306 -4.35 -32.00 -4.55
C SER A 306 -2.97 -31.32 -4.39
N GLY A 307 -2.41 -30.78 -5.47
CA GLY A 307 -1.16 -30.01 -5.42
C GLY A 307 -1.28 -28.69 -4.63
N VAL A 308 -2.44 -28.04 -4.68
CA VAL A 308 -2.74 -26.81 -3.94
C VAL A 308 -3.04 -27.11 -2.47
N GLN A 309 -3.74 -28.20 -2.16
CA GLN A 309 -3.90 -28.69 -0.79
C GLN A 309 -2.52 -28.93 -0.15
N THR A 310 -1.64 -29.66 -0.84
CA THR A 310 -0.29 -29.96 -0.35
C THR A 310 0.53 -28.69 -0.12
N ALA A 311 0.48 -27.73 -1.05
CA ALA A 311 1.18 -26.45 -0.88
C ALA A 311 0.65 -25.64 0.33
N ILE A 312 -0.67 -25.54 0.50
CA ILE A 312 -1.27 -24.83 1.65
C ILE A 312 -0.89 -25.49 2.98
N ILE A 313 -0.80 -26.83 3.02
CA ILE A 313 -0.37 -27.55 4.23
C ILE A 313 1.10 -27.27 4.54
N HIS A 314 1.97 -27.21 3.53
CA HIS A 314 3.38 -26.82 3.66
C HIS A 314 3.52 -25.38 4.16
N ASP A 315 2.92 -24.41 3.46
CA ASP A 315 2.98 -22.98 3.81
C ASP A 315 2.45 -22.72 5.25
N PHE A 316 1.45 -23.50 5.68
CA PHE A 316 0.92 -23.48 7.03
C PHE A 316 1.87 -24.11 8.06
N ALA A 317 2.49 -25.25 7.76
CA ALA A 317 3.43 -25.93 8.64
C ALA A 317 4.68 -25.08 8.91
N GLU A 318 5.21 -24.42 7.86
CA GLU A 318 6.28 -23.42 7.96
C GLU A 318 5.88 -22.25 8.89
N ALA A 319 4.72 -21.63 8.64
CA ALA A 319 4.24 -20.51 9.45
C ALA A 319 3.99 -20.91 10.92
N LEU A 320 3.52 -22.13 11.17
CA LEU A 320 3.31 -22.68 12.50
C LEU A 320 4.64 -22.90 13.22
N GLU A 321 5.62 -23.55 12.59
CA GLU A 321 6.93 -23.79 13.20
C GLU A 321 7.68 -22.47 13.49
N ALA A 322 7.61 -21.49 12.58
CA ALA A 322 8.14 -20.15 12.80
C ALA A 322 7.47 -19.45 14.00
N SER A 323 6.14 -19.54 14.12
CA SER A 323 5.39 -18.97 15.25
C SER A 323 5.70 -19.64 16.60
N THR A 324 6.14 -20.90 16.60
CA THR A 324 6.52 -21.63 17.82
C THR A 324 7.99 -21.47 18.18
N SER A 325 8.88 -21.31 17.19
CA SER A 325 10.33 -21.23 17.40
C SER A 325 10.78 -19.87 17.96
N ASP A 326 10.07 -18.78 17.64
CA ASP A 326 10.41 -17.43 18.12
C ASP A 326 10.18 -17.24 19.64
N ASN A 327 9.51 -18.20 20.30
CA ASN A 327 9.42 -18.28 21.77
C ASN A 327 10.77 -18.52 22.46
N ALA A 328 11.86 -18.76 21.72
CA ALA A 328 13.21 -18.84 22.26
C ALA A 328 13.75 -17.51 22.81
N ARG A 329 13.03 -16.38 22.70
CA ARG A 329 13.34 -15.11 23.39
C ARG A 329 12.83 -15.13 24.85
N PRO A 330 13.70 -15.25 25.87
CA PRO A 330 13.31 -15.68 27.21
C PRO A 330 12.78 -14.55 28.11
N LYS A 331 11.91 -13.66 27.61
CA LYS A 331 11.51 -12.44 28.34
C LYS A 331 10.03 -12.09 28.43
N ASN A 332 9.13 -12.78 27.72
CA ASN A 332 7.68 -12.58 27.88
C ASN A 332 6.98 -13.92 28.11
N PRO A 333 5.92 -13.97 28.95
CA PRO A 333 5.02 -15.13 28.97
C PRO A 333 4.37 -15.31 27.61
N VAL A 334 4.11 -16.55 27.20
CA VAL A 334 3.43 -16.86 25.94
C VAL A 334 2.06 -16.18 25.96
N SER A 335 1.80 -15.30 25.00
CA SER A 335 0.52 -14.60 24.89
C SER A 335 -0.63 -15.60 24.74
N GLU A 336 -1.74 -15.36 25.42
CA GLU A 336 -2.96 -16.18 25.34
C GLU A 336 -3.44 -16.33 23.88
N GLU A 337 -3.22 -15.31 23.04
CA GLU A 337 -3.51 -15.35 21.61
C GLU A 337 -2.67 -16.38 20.84
N ILE A 338 -1.38 -16.55 21.20
CA ILE A 338 -0.49 -17.55 20.60
C ILE A 338 -0.97 -18.96 20.96
N LEU A 339 -1.31 -19.19 22.24
CA LEU A 339 -1.85 -20.47 22.70
C LEU A 339 -3.19 -20.81 22.00
N SER A 340 -4.07 -19.82 21.86
CA SER A 340 -5.37 -19.97 21.17
C SER A 340 -5.20 -20.36 19.71
N VAL A 341 -4.36 -19.66 18.94
CA VAL A 341 -4.12 -19.96 17.53
C VAL A 341 -3.39 -21.30 17.35
N ARG A 342 -2.43 -21.64 18.22
CA ARG A 342 -1.75 -22.95 18.18
C ARG A 342 -2.72 -24.10 18.51
N ASN A 343 -3.66 -23.90 19.44
CA ASN A 343 -4.70 -24.87 19.72
C ASN A 343 -5.62 -25.06 18.49
N GLN A 344 -6.03 -23.97 17.83
CA GLN A 344 -6.79 -24.02 16.58
C GLN A 344 -6.03 -24.75 15.46
N ALA A 345 -4.70 -24.57 15.37
CA ALA A 345 -3.83 -25.29 14.44
C ALA A 345 -3.81 -26.81 14.72
N VAL A 346 -3.72 -27.20 15.99
CA VAL A 346 -3.80 -28.62 16.41
C VAL A 346 -5.20 -29.19 16.18
N ASP A 347 -6.27 -28.42 16.36
CA ASP A 347 -7.64 -28.88 16.09
C ASP A 347 -7.86 -29.14 14.58
N ALA A 348 -7.22 -28.39 13.70
CA ALA A 348 -7.21 -28.65 12.26
C ALA A 348 -6.41 -29.90 11.86
N SER A 349 -5.49 -30.38 12.70
CA SER A 349 -4.49 -31.41 12.35
C SER A 349 -5.08 -32.73 11.83
N VAL A 350 -6.28 -33.13 12.25
CA VAL A 350 -6.98 -34.32 11.71
C VAL A 350 -7.06 -34.25 10.19
N ILE A 351 -7.53 -33.12 9.66
CA ILE A 351 -7.77 -32.92 8.24
C ILE A 351 -6.43 -32.86 7.49
N LEU A 352 -5.42 -32.21 8.08
CA LEU A 352 -4.08 -32.10 7.49
C LEU A 352 -3.42 -33.48 7.37
N PHE A 353 -3.45 -34.29 8.45
CA PHE A 353 -2.91 -35.64 8.45
C PHE A 353 -3.67 -36.59 7.53
N GLU A 354 -5.00 -36.48 7.43
CA GLU A 354 -5.81 -37.21 6.44
C GLU A 354 -5.31 -36.91 5.01
N ARG A 355 -5.18 -35.63 4.64
CA ARG A 355 -4.75 -35.22 3.29
C ARG A 355 -3.30 -35.55 2.97
N LEU A 356 -2.38 -35.32 3.91
CA LEU A 356 -0.97 -35.70 3.75
C LEU A 356 -0.81 -37.22 3.54
N ALA A 357 -1.59 -38.04 4.25
CA ALA A 357 -1.61 -39.48 4.06
C ALA A 357 -2.38 -39.95 2.80
N GLU A 358 -3.13 -39.07 2.13
CA GLU A 358 -3.76 -39.31 0.83
C GLU A 358 -2.89 -38.85 -0.35
N SER A 359 -2.03 -37.84 -0.17
CA SER A 359 -1.13 -37.33 -1.21
C SER A 359 0.10 -38.22 -1.46
N GLY A 360 0.25 -39.34 -0.75
CA GLY A 360 1.32 -40.31 -0.96
C GLY A 360 2.71 -39.82 -0.52
N LEU A 361 2.76 -39.03 0.56
CA LEU A 361 3.95 -38.55 1.30
C LEU A 361 5.30 -38.62 0.56
N ARG A 362 5.71 -37.49 -0.02
CA ARG A 362 7.07 -37.25 -0.56
C ARG A 362 7.98 -36.66 0.52
N GLU A 363 9.29 -36.63 0.26
CA GLU A 363 10.33 -36.08 1.14
C GLU A 363 9.95 -34.77 1.86
N LYS A 364 9.51 -33.73 1.12
CA LYS A 364 9.10 -32.45 1.72
C LYS A 364 7.90 -32.57 2.66
N THR A 365 6.91 -33.37 2.30
CA THR A 365 5.69 -33.56 3.12
C THR A 365 5.94 -34.36 4.40
N TRP A 366 7.03 -35.12 4.48
CA TRP A 366 7.48 -35.71 5.75
C TRP A 366 7.92 -34.64 6.75
N ASP A 367 8.61 -33.59 6.28
CA ASP A 367 8.99 -32.48 7.14
C ASP A 367 7.76 -31.66 7.59
N ASP A 368 6.77 -31.48 6.72
CA ASP A 368 5.48 -30.89 7.10
C ASP A 368 4.76 -31.73 8.18
N CYS A 369 4.77 -33.07 8.04
CA CYS A 369 4.25 -33.97 9.08
C CYS A 369 5.00 -33.79 10.40
N ARG A 370 6.34 -33.73 10.36
CA ARG A 370 7.21 -33.53 11.53
C ARG A 370 6.83 -32.24 12.28
N LYS A 371 6.69 -31.11 11.57
CA LYS A 371 6.28 -29.80 12.11
C LYS A 371 4.92 -29.86 12.81
N LEU A 372 3.91 -30.44 12.13
CA LEU A 372 2.57 -30.60 12.68
C LEU A 372 2.57 -31.50 13.92
N ILE A 373 3.31 -32.62 13.91
CA ILE A 373 3.40 -33.56 15.03
C ILE A 373 4.12 -32.92 16.24
N ARG A 374 5.14 -32.09 16.02
CA ARG A 374 5.77 -31.27 17.08
C ARG A 374 4.75 -30.36 17.77
N ALA A 375 3.91 -29.65 17.01
CA ALA A 375 2.87 -28.78 17.57
C ALA A 375 1.83 -29.57 18.42
N VAL A 376 1.44 -30.77 17.97
CA VAL A 376 0.58 -31.69 18.74
C VAL A 376 1.26 -32.13 20.05
N SER A 377 2.55 -32.46 20.00
CA SER A 377 3.36 -32.83 21.18
C SER A 377 3.47 -31.69 22.18
N GLN A 378 3.70 -30.47 21.70
CA GLN A 378 3.76 -29.29 22.56
C GLN A 378 2.42 -29.03 23.28
N ARG A 379 1.27 -29.15 22.60
CA ARG A 379 -0.04 -29.02 23.24
C ARG A 379 -0.28 -30.09 24.32
N LYS A 380 0.15 -31.34 24.09
CA LYS A 380 0.10 -32.42 25.09
C LYS A 380 0.92 -32.08 26.33
N GLN A 381 2.13 -31.55 26.15
CA GLN A 381 3.05 -31.20 27.24
C GLN A 381 2.58 -30.00 28.08
N GLU A 382 1.91 -29.02 27.46
CA GLU A 382 1.53 -27.77 28.15
C GLU A 382 0.14 -27.78 28.81
N ASN A 383 -0.77 -28.67 28.40
CA ASN A 383 -2.18 -28.62 28.83
C ASN A 383 -2.77 -29.98 29.25
N ASP A 384 -1.92 -30.98 29.55
CA ASP A 384 -2.33 -32.39 29.80
C ASP A 384 -3.29 -32.98 28.74
N TRP A 385 -3.22 -32.44 27.53
CA TRP A 385 -4.20 -32.70 26.48
C TRP A 385 -3.94 -34.05 25.79
N SER A 386 -4.95 -34.92 25.76
CA SER A 386 -4.89 -36.20 25.04
C SER A 386 -5.39 -36.06 23.59
N PRO A 387 -4.65 -36.53 22.57
CA PRO A 387 -5.10 -36.50 21.18
C PRO A 387 -6.44 -37.25 20.96
N PRO A 388 -7.45 -36.62 20.34
CA PRO A 388 -8.71 -37.27 19.98
C PRO A 388 -8.53 -38.49 19.08
N ILE A 389 -9.46 -39.45 19.14
CA ILE A 389 -9.43 -40.70 18.37
C ILE A 389 -9.16 -40.47 16.85
N PRO A 390 -9.77 -39.47 16.17
CA PRO A 390 -9.46 -39.20 14.77
C PRO A 390 -8.01 -38.76 14.52
N VAL A 391 -7.41 -37.95 15.41
CA VAL A 391 -5.99 -37.56 15.34
C VAL A 391 -5.11 -38.80 15.47
N VAL A 392 -5.41 -39.66 16.45
CA VAL A 392 -4.66 -40.92 16.67
C VAL A 392 -4.77 -41.86 15.47
N ALA A 393 -5.94 -41.96 14.84
CA ALA A 393 -6.14 -42.78 13.64
C ALA A 393 -5.33 -42.25 12.44
N ALA A 394 -5.37 -40.93 12.19
CA ALA A 394 -4.60 -40.30 11.12
C ALA A 394 -3.08 -40.42 11.36
N MET A 395 -2.61 -40.19 12.59
CA MET A 395 -1.21 -40.41 12.98
C MET A 395 -0.77 -41.86 12.78
N ARG A 396 -1.61 -42.86 13.09
CA ARG A 396 -1.30 -44.26 12.81
C ARG A 396 -1.21 -44.58 11.32
N LYS A 397 -2.02 -43.93 10.47
CA LYS A 397 -1.92 -44.04 9.00
C LYS A 397 -0.57 -43.49 8.51
N ILE A 398 -0.17 -42.31 8.99
CA ILE A 398 1.17 -41.73 8.70
C ILE A 398 2.29 -42.64 9.22
N GLN A 399 2.17 -43.17 10.44
CA GLN A 399 3.16 -44.09 11.01
C GLN A 399 3.29 -45.39 10.20
N ALA A 400 2.21 -45.89 9.59
CA ALA A 400 2.28 -47.05 8.72
C ALA A 400 3.03 -46.76 7.41
N LEU A 401 2.78 -45.59 6.81
CA LEU A 401 3.53 -45.11 5.64
C LEU A 401 5.02 -44.85 5.97
N ALA A 402 5.32 -44.38 7.19
CA ALA A 402 6.68 -44.09 7.62
C ALA A 402 7.56 -45.33 7.83
N ARG A 403 7.00 -46.55 7.74
CA ARG A 403 7.76 -47.81 7.91
C ARG A 403 8.50 -48.26 6.66
N SER A 404 8.17 -47.71 5.49
CA SER A 404 8.85 -47.98 4.22
C SER A 404 9.92 -46.94 3.86
N GLU A 405 10.11 -45.92 4.70
CA GLU A 405 10.95 -44.74 4.40
C GLU A 405 12.01 -44.53 5.49
N ASP A 406 13.29 -44.77 5.17
CA ASP A 406 14.41 -44.66 6.12
C ASP A 406 14.52 -43.25 6.75
N HIS A 407 14.13 -42.21 6.02
CA HIS A 407 14.17 -40.82 6.46
C HIS A 407 13.03 -40.40 7.39
N ALA A 408 12.05 -41.28 7.66
CA ALA A 408 10.88 -40.99 8.48
C ALA A 408 10.95 -41.55 9.93
N GLN A 409 12.11 -42.08 10.34
CA GLN A 409 12.30 -42.72 11.65
C GLN A 409 11.94 -41.80 12.84
N ASP A 410 12.34 -40.53 12.80
CA ASP A 410 12.06 -39.58 13.88
C ASP A 410 10.57 -39.26 14.02
N ILE A 411 9.82 -39.31 12.92
CA ILE A 411 8.37 -39.13 12.89
C ILE A 411 7.70 -40.31 13.59
N GLN A 412 8.22 -41.53 13.37
CA GLN A 412 7.78 -42.69 14.14
C GLN A 412 8.08 -42.55 15.64
N ASP A 413 9.25 -42.02 16.00
CA ASP A 413 9.66 -41.79 17.40
C ASP A 413 8.76 -40.75 18.09
N LEU A 414 8.48 -39.62 17.41
CA LEU A 414 7.55 -38.59 17.86
C LEU A 414 6.13 -39.15 18.07
N ILE A 415 5.62 -39.92 17.10
CA ILE A 415 4.30 -40.57 17.22
C ILE A 415 4.29 -41.61 18.35
N ARG A 416 5.36 -42.40 18.53
CA ARG A 416 5.47 -43.35 19.66
C ARG A 416 5.48 -42.63 21.01
N SER A 417 6.19 -41.51 21.15
CA SER A 417 6.16 -40.67 22.36
C SER A 417 4.76 -40.09 22.64
N LEU A 418 4.08 -39.59 21.60
CA LEU A 418 2.72 -39.07 21.71
C LEU A 418 1.68 -40.11 22.11
N LEU A 419 1.75 -41.32 21.54
CA LEU A 419 0.76 -42.38 21.74
C LEU A 419 1.06 -43.32 22.91
N SER A 420 2.22 -43.20 23.55
CA SER A 420 2.54 -43.95 24.76
C SER A 420 1.68 -43.49 25.93
N THR A 421 0.98 -44.43 26.55
CA THR A 421 0.26 -44.21 27.81
C THR A 421 1.25 -44.20 28.98
N PRO A 422 1.05 -43.35 30.01
CA PRO A 422 1.83 -43.44 31.23
C PRO A 422 1.59 -44.80 31.88
N LYS A 423 2.67 -45.57 32.05
CA LYS A 423 2.65 -46.87 32.73
C LYS A 423 2.29 -46.61 34.21
N PRO A 424 1.24 -47.22 34.78
CA PRO A 424 0.96 -47.04 36.20
C PRO A 424 2.17 -47.54 37.02
N PRO A 425 2.53 -46.88 38.13
CA PRO A 425 3.69 -47.26 38.92
C PRO A 425 3.49 -48.68 39.47
N LEU A 426 4.37 -49.60 39.07
CA LEU A 426 4.43 -50.93 39.64
C LEU A 426 4.83 -50.81 41.10
N THR A 427 3.89 -51.09 42.00
CA THR A 427 4.13 -51.23 43.43
C THR A 427 5.17 -52.32 43.65
N GLN A 428 6.33 -51.94 44.17
CA GLN A 428 7.37 -52.88 44.57
C GLN A 428 6.89 -53.64 45.81
N SER A 429 6.51 -54.91 45.64
CA SER A 429 6.30 -55.81 46.78
C SER A 429 7.65 -56.29 47.30
N ALA A 430 8.18 -55.61 48.32
CA ALA A 430 9.19 -56.20 49.19
C ALA A 430 8.51 -57.25 50.09
N SER A 431 9.06 -58.46 50.16
CA SER A 431 8.62 -59.51 51.09
C SER A 431 9.76 -60.50 51.31
N ASP A 432 10.65 -60.17 52.24
CA ASP A 432 11.57 -61.14 52.80
C ASP A 432 10.83 -62.23 53.60
N THR A 433 11.48 -63.39 53.68
CA THR A 433 11.05 -64.58 54.42
C THR A 433 10.82 -64.32 55.92
N ASN A 434 9.80 -64.96 56.53
CA ASN A 434 10.08 -66.10 57.42
C ASN A 434 8.85 -66.92 57.88
N ILE A 435 9.17 -68.10 58.42
CA ILE A 435 8.31 -69.25 58.73
C ILE A 435 7.82 -69.23 60.20
N VAL A 436 6.55 -69.59 60.46
CA VAL A 436 6.11 -70.36 61.65
C VAL A 436 4.91 -71.27 61.28
N GLU A 437 4.86 -72.48 61.85
CA GLU A 437 3.91 -73.58 61.59
C GLU A 437 2.54 -73.43 62.30
N GLY A 438 1.49 -74.18 61.87
CA GLY A 438 0.17 -74.07 62.55
C GLY A 438 -1.04 -74.95 62.16
N LYS A 439 -0.88 -76.23 61.77
CA LYS A 439 -1.87 -77.34 61.84
C LYS A 439 -3.38 -77.15 61.47
N THR A 440 -3.75 -77.89 60.41
CA THR A 440 -4.92 -78.84 60.30
C THR A 440 -6.38 -78.41 60.01
N ASN A 441 -7.00 -79.25 59.16
CA ASN A 441 -8.42 -79.63 59.02
C ASN A 441 -9.41 -78.84 58.11
N LYS A 442 -9.51 -79.35 56.86
CA LYS A 442 -10.66 -80.09 56.28
C LYS A 442 -12.09 -79.50 56.29
N VAL A 443 -12.69 -79.61 55.07
CA VAL A 443 -14.08 -80.06 54.74
C VAL A 443 -15.17 -79.01 54.42
N SER A 444 -15.50 -78.97 53.12
CA SER A 444 -16.83 -78.87 52.46
C SER A 444 -17.75 -77.65 52.57
N GLY A 445 -18.23 -77.24 51.38
CA GLY A 445 -19.69 -77.08 51.15
C GLY A 445 -20.21 -75.65 50.98
N PRO A 446 -20.77 -75.26 49.81
CA PRO A 446 -21.41 -73.96 49.62
C PRO A 446 -22.91 -73.98 49.97
N VAL A 447 -23.43 -72.95 50.65
CA VAL A 447 -24.88 -72.77 50.87
C VAL A 447 -25.33 -71.32 50.65
N ILE A 448 -26.51 -71.21 50.04
CA ILE A 448 -27.23 -70.00 49.61
C ILE A 448 -28.12 -69.47 50.74
N LEU A 449 -28.28 -68.13 50.86
CA LEU A 449 -29.47 -67.36 51.33
C LEU A 449 -29.04 -65.87 51.41
N LYS A 450 -29.64 -64.82 50.83
CA LYS A 450 -31.00 -64.47 50.32
C LYS A 450 -31.98 -63.93 51.39
N ARG A 451 -32.41 -62.68 51.16
CA ARG A 451 -33.49 -61.85 51.79
C ARG A 451 -33.08 -60.95 52.98
N LYS A 452 -33.83 -59.89 53.34
CA LYS A 452 -34.69 -58.86 52.68
C LYS A 452 -35.32 -58.02 53.83
N ILE A 453 -35.88 -56.83 53.54
CA ILE A 453 -36.93 -56.08 54.27
C ILE A 453 -36.43 -55.09 55.36
N GLU A 454 -37.02 -53.90 55.57
CA GLU A 454 -37.73 -52.87 54.74
C GLU A 454 -38.12 -51.67 55.65
N HIS A 455 -38.90 -50.71 55.13
CA HIS A 455 -39.61 -49.58 55.79
C HIS A 455 -38.86 -48.25 56.07
N ARG A 456 -39.45 -47.04 55.85
CA ARG A 456 -40.66 -46.64 55.07
C ARG A 456 -40.71 -45.10 54.80
N ASP A 457 -41.39 -44.71 53.71
CA ASP A 457 -42.11 -43.45 53.26
C ASP A 457 -42.32 -42.25 54.25
N GLU A 458 -42.76 -41.01 53.90
CA GLU A 458 -43.48 -40.37 52.75
C GLU A 458 -42.90 -38.93 52.48
N GLY A 459 -43.27 -38.10 51.47
CA GLY A 459 -44.36 -38.08 50.47
C GLY A 459 -44.23 -36.95 49.41
N VAL A 460 -45.15 -36.90 48.41
CA VAL A 460 -45.09 -36.18 47.09
C VAL A 460 -46.55 -35.88 46.62
N PRO A 461 -46.99 -34.77 45.93
CA PRO A 461 -46.47 -34.10 44.70
C PRO A 461 -46.68 -32.53 44.71
N PRO A 462 -46.94 -31.71 43.63
CA PRO A 462 -46.97 -31.91 42.16
C PRO A 462 -46.33 -30.82 41.23
N ARG A 463 -46.42 -31.05 39.91
CA ARG A 463 -45.98 -30.19 38.77
C ARG A 463 -47.11 -30.00 37.74
N PRO A 464 -47.28 -28.79 37.18
CA PRO A 464 -47.45 -28.54 35.72
C PRO A 464 -46.53 -27.38 35.22
N ALA A 465 -46.43 -26.92 33.97
CA ALA A 465 -46.70 -27.44 32.61
C ALA A 465 -45.84 -26.61 31.58
N SER A 466 -46.37 -26.22 30.40
CA SER A 466 -45.67 -25.44 29.34
C SER A 466 -46.60 -24.52 28.52
N VAL A 467 -46.22 -23.26 28.22
CA VAL A 467 -46.79 -22.41 27.13
C VAL A 467 -45.78 -21.32 26.66
N VAL A 468 -45.98 -20.75 25.46
CA VAL A 468 -45.21 -19.76 24.68
C VAL A 468 -46.23 -18.92 23.85
N PRO A 469 -46.07 -17.62 23.47
CA PRO A 469 -44.86 -16.78 23.30
C PRO A 469 -44.97 -15.33 23.90
N SER A 470 -44.10 -14.39 23.45
CA SER A 470 -44.40 -12.98 23.05
C SER A 470 -43.51 -11.86 23.65
N VAL A 471 -43.25 -10.82 22.84
CA VAL A 471 -42.49 -9.58 23.16
C VAL A 471 -43.46 -8.40 23.36
N PRO A 472 -43.26 -7.55 24.38
CA PRO A 472 -43.02 -6.09 24.16
C PRO A 472 -41.82 -5.60 25.02
N SER A 473 -40.92 -4.73 24.53
CA SER A 473 -41.06 -3.30 24.21
C SER A 473 -41.08 -2.34 25.43
N GLN A 474 -40.11 -1.41 25.41
CA GLN A 474 -40.01 -0.12 26.12
C GLN A 474 -39.65 0.02 27.62
N ASN A 475 -38.70 0.95 27.83
CA ASN A 475 -38.59 1.98 28.88
C ASN A 475 -38.46 1.57 30.36
N GLY A 476 -37.30 1.92 30.94
CA GLY A 476 -37.09 1.98 32.40
C GLY A 476 -35.71 2.57 32.71
N GLY A 477 -35.68 3.71 33.41
CA GLY A 477 -34.45 4.45 33.74
C GLY A 477 -33.61 3.86 34.87
N PRO A 478 -32.49 4.52 35.24
CA PRO A 478 -31.42 3.93 36.04
C PRO A 478 -31.67 3.98 37.56
N SER A 479 -31.02 3.07 38.29
CA SER A 479 -30.86 3.16 39.74
C SER A 479 -29.39 3.21 40.11
N ASN A 480 -29.01 4.25 40.87
CA ASN A 480 -27.66 4.46 41.36
C ASN A 480 -27.35 3.54 42.55
N ARG A 481 -26.08 3.13 42.69
CA ARG A 481 -25.51 2.97 44.03
C ARG A 481 -24.05 3.42 44.06
N ALA A 482 -23.82 4.51 44.78
CA ALA A 482 -22.49 5.02 45.08
C ALA A 482 -21.95 4.38 46.38
N THR A 483 -20.63 4.30 46.48
CA THR A 483 -19.92 4.43 47.76
C THR A 483 -18.61 5.20 47.53
N ASP A 484 -18.51 6.34 48.21
CA ASP A 484 -17.30 7.16 48.38
C ASP A 484 -16.18 6.42 49.14
N VAL A 485 -14.95 6.96 49.08
CA VAL A 485 -14.04 7.18 50.25
C VAL A 485 -12.71 7.86 49.80
N THR A 486 -12.61 9.16 50.10
CA THR A 486 -11.46 9.96 50.63
C THR A 486 -9.99 9.47 50.54
N ARG A 487 -8.92 10.31 50.56
CA ARG A 487 -8.64 11.78 50.44
C ARG A 487 -7.13 12.04 50.75
N LYS A 488 -6.44 12.98 50.06
CA LYS A 488 -5.28 13.86 50.48
C LYS A 488 -4.39 14.26 49.25
N THR A 489 -4.38 15.50 48.74
CA THR A 489 -3.59 16.72 49.13
C THR A 489 -2.07 16.62 48.89
N VAL A 490 -1.44 17.28 47.88
CA VAL A 490 -1.04 18.73 47.75
C VAL A 490 0.26 19.05 48.54
N PRO A 491 1.32 19.74 48.01
CA PRO A 491 1.27 21.10 47.42
C PRO A 491 2.18 21.48 46.21
N THR A 492 2.14 22.78 45.89
CA THR A 492 2.53 23.57 44.69
C THR A 492 3.78 24.47 44.83
N ALA A 493 4.34 24.96 43.69
CA ALA A 493 4.99 26.28 43.52
C ALA A 493 4.87 26.70 42.02
N ARG A 494 4.37 27.89 41.63
CA ARG A 494 5.02 29.24 41.48
C ARG A 494 6.26 29.22 40.55
N GLY A 495 6.49 30.12 39.58
CA GLY A 495 5.86 31.39 39.17
C GLY A 495 6.71 32.12 38.08
N ASP A 496 6.46 33.34 37.56
CA ASP A 496 5.28 34.24 37.59
C ASP A 496 5.44 35.49 36.64
N ALA A 497 4.40 35.81 35.83
CA ALA A 497 3.95 37.17 35.42
C ALA A 497 4.61 38.05 34.31
N ARG A 498 3.80 39.03 33.84
CA ARG A 498 4.03 40.25 33.00
C ARG A 498 3.89 40.13 31.46
N SER A 499 3.46 41.16 30.69
CA SER A 499 2.50 42.29 30.87
C SER A 499 2.66 43.31 29.73
N SER A 500 1.61 43.66 28.96
CA SER A 500 1.31 45.05 28.51
C SER A 500 0.09 45.17 27.59
N ASN A 501 -0.78 46.16 27.84
CA ASN A 501 -1.92 46.56 27.00
C ASN A 501 -1.56 47.68 26.01
N ALA A 502 -2.20 47.69 24.83
CA ALA A 502 -2.71 48.84 24.05
C ALA A 502 -3.52 48.25 22.86
N SER A 503 -4.79 48.50 22.56
CA SER A 503 -5.73 49.62 22.79
C SER A 503 -5.37 50.89 22.03
N TRP A 504 -5.89 51.01 20.79
CA TRP A 504 -6.45 52.21 20.15
C TRP A 504 -7.48 51.78 19.08
N ASP A 505 -8.39 52.69 18.73
CA ASP A 505 -9.70 52.43 18.11
C ASP A 505 -9.86 53.17 16.74
N ILE A 506 -10.70 52.63 15.83
CA ILE A 506 -11.66 53.38 14.94
C ILE A 506 -11.08 54.27 13.76
N PRO A 507 -11.73 54.42 12.57
CA PRO A 507 -12.66 53.57 11.79
C PRO A 507 -12.46 53.69 10.21
N PRO A 508 -13.44 53.86 9.26
CA PRO A 508 -13.36 53.23 7.92
C PRO A 508 -13.55 54.21 6.70
N HIS A 509 -14.04 53.70 5.54
CA HIS A 509 -14.44 54.38 4.27
C HIS A 509 -13.31 54.75 3.27
N ALA A 510 -13.50 54.78 1.93
CA ALA A 510 -14.62 54.32 1.07
C ALA A 510 -14.24 54.21 -0.44
N ASN A 511 -15.02 53.41 -1.18
CA ASN A 511 -15.49 53.52 -2.57
C ASN A 511 -14.66 54.21 -3.70
N LYS A 512 -14.57 53.45 -4.81
CA LYS A 512 -14.78 53.84 -6.22
C LYS A 512 -13.99 55.04 -6.81
N ARG A 513 -13.28 54.75 -7.91
CA ARG A 513 -13.67 55.29 -9.23
C ARG A 513 -13.12 54.46 -10.40
N ALA A 514 -14.00 54.11 -11.32
CA ALA A 514 -13.61 53.62 -12.64
C ALA A 514 -13.11 54.79 -13.50
N ARG A 515 -12.19 54.51 -14.42
CA ARG A 515 -11.87 55.43 -15.51
C ARG A 515 -11.68 54.63 -16.80
N THR A 516 -12.55 54.90 -17.76
CA THR A 516 -12.48 54.42 -19.13
C THR A 516 -11.36 55.14 -19.89
N ASP A 517 -10.53 54.40 -20.61
CA ASP A 517 -10.04 54.86 -21.91
C ASP A 517 -9.83 53.69 -22.87
N SER A 518 -9.88 54.00 -24.16
CA SER A 518 -9.98 53.06 -25.28
C SER A 518 -8.64 52.73 -25.93
N GLY A 519 -8.40 51.45 -26.18
CA GLY A 519 -7.28 50.93 -26.97
C GLY A 519 -7.61 49.52 -27.48
N SER A 520 -7.26 49.22 -28.73
CA SER A 520 -7.71 48.00 -29.42
C SER A 520 -7.14 46.70 -28.81
N LYS A 521 -8.04 45.75 -28.55
CA LYS A 521 -7.71 44.44 -27.97
C LYS A 521 -7.27 43.43 -29.03
N THR A 522 -6.34 42.55 -28.67
CA THR A 522 -6.54 41.10 -28.90
C THR A 522 -7.01 40.48 -27.57
N PRO A 523 -8.14 39.76 -27.52
CA PRO A 523 -8.65 39.20 -26.26
C PRO A 523 -7.96 37.88 -25.89
N SER A 524 -7.73 37.66 -24.60
CA SER A 524 -7.26 36.39 -24.05
C SER A 524 -8.34 35.30 -24.13
N LEU A 525 -7.92 34.03 -24.17
CA LEU A 525 -8.79 32.87 -24.41
C LEU A 525 -9.93 32.72 -23.39
N LEU A 526 -9.73 33.08 -22.12
CA LEU A 526 -10.79 33.05 -21.10
C LEU A 526 -11.99 33.96 -21.45
N SER A 527 -11.79 35.05 -22.20
CA SER A 527 -12.89 35.98 -22.55
C SER A 527 -13.86 35.41 -23.61
N ARG A 528 -13.63 34.20 -24.14
CA ARG A 528 -14.47 33.56 -25.17
C ARG A 528 -15.40 32.47 -24.63
N LEU A 529 -15.21 32.02 -23.38
CA LEU A 529 -15.99 30.94 -22.77
C LEU A 529 -17.25 31.42 -22.01
N SER A 530 -17.45 32.73 -21.87
CA SER A 530 -18.50 33.31 -21.01
C SER A 530 -19.79 33.73 -21.72
N THR A 531 -19.94 33.48 -23.03
CA THR A 531 -21.11 33.90 -23.81
C THR A 531 -21.58 32.82 -24.78
N ALA A 532 -22.47 31.95 -24.33
CA ALA A 532 -23.21 31.02 -25.18
C ALA A 532 -24.68 31.48 -25.31
N PRO A 533 -25.14 31.88 -26.50
CA PRO A 533 -26.57 32.06 -26.77
C PRO A 533 -27.20 30.71 -27.16
N SER A 534 -28.34 30.41 -26.57
CA SER A 534 -29.20 29.27 -26.94
C SER A 534 -29.90 29.49 -28.28
N HIS A 535 -29.95 28.49 -29.16
CA HIS A 535 -31.06 28.29 -30.11
C HIS A 535 -31.15 26.84 -30.64
N PRO A 536 -32.32 26.37 -31.13
CA PRO A 536 -32.60 24.97 -31.42
C PRO A 536 -32.65 24.60 -32.92
N GLY A 537 -32.50 23.30 -33.21
CA GLY A 537 -33.38 22.58 -34.15
C GLY A 537 -33.01 22.43 -35.65
N ALA A 538 -33.11 21.18 -36.11
CA ALA A 538 -33.49 20.71 -37.47
C ALA A 538 -32.46 20.70 -38.65
N GLU A 539 -31.98 19.47 -38.92
CA GLU A 539 -32.04 18.68 -40.17
C GLU A 539 -31.51 19.12 -41.57
N HIS A 540 -31.02 18.07 -42.27
CA HIS A 540 -30.88 17.83 -43.72
C HIS A 540 -29.69 18.39 -44.54
N GLY A 541 -29.04 17.46 -45.27
CA GLY A 541 -28.59 17.68 -46.67
C GLY A 541 -27.09 17.47 -46.98
N LEU A 542 -26.72 16.30 -47.52
CA LEU A 542 -25.42 16.07 -48.19
C LEU A 542 -25.56 16.18 -49.73
N PRO A 543 -24.51 16.67 -50.42
CA PRO A 543 -24.12 16.13 -51.75
C PRO A 543 -22.64 15.68 -51.83
N PRO A 544 -22.22 14.96 -52.90
CA PRO A 544 -21.08 14.03 -52.84
C PRO A 544 -19.73 14.53 -53.43
N LYS A 545 -18.68 13.73 -53.18
CA LYS A 545 -17.33 13.83 -53.80
C LYS A 545 -17.24 13.05 -55.13
N PRO A 546 -16.33 13.44 -56.06
CA PRO A 546 -15.99 12.65 -57.24
C PRO A 546 -14.85 11.64 -57.00
N GLU A 547 -14.89 10.53 -57.74
CA GLU A 547 -13.81 9.53 -57.85
C GLU A 547 -12.66 10.00 -58.75
N LEU A 548 -11.47 9.40 -58.59
CA LEU A 548 -10.50 9.26 -59.69
C LEU A 548 -9.69 7.94 -59.58
N GLN A 549 -9.22 7.46 -60.72
CA GLN A 549 -9.07 6.02 -61.00
C GLN A 549 -7.68 5.42 -60.68
N ILE A 550 -7.68 4.11 -60.45
CA ILE A 550 -6.50 3.25 -60.35
C ILE A 550 -5.95 2.91 -61.75
N ARG A 551 -4.61 2.90 -61.90
CA ARG A 551 -3.96 2.10 -62.97
C ARG A 551 -2.61 1.56 -62.49
N GLY A 552 -2.46 0.24 -62.44
CA GLY A 552 -1.22 -0.43 -62.04
C GLY A 552 -0.46 -1.06 -63.21
N ARG A 553 0.78 -1.48 -62.95
CA ARG A 553 1.54 -2.51 -63.69
C ARG A 553 2.67 -3.03 -62.78
N GLY A 554 2.98 -4.32 -62.84
CA GLY A 554 4.06 -4.95 -62.06
C GLY A 554 4.97 -5.83 -62.92
N SER A 555 5.98 -6.46 -62.31
CA SER A 555 6.77 -7.59 -62.87
C SER A 555 7.74 -8.21 -61.84
N GLN A 556 8.39 -9.33 -62.19
CA GLN A 556 9.25 -10.18 -61.34
C GLN A 556 10.62 -10.48 -62.05
N VAL A 557 11.58 -11.35 -61.64
CA VAL A 557 11.58 -12.48 -60.69
C VAL A 557 12.99 -12.89 -60.17
N ARG A 558 13.08 -13.24 -58.86
CA ARG A 558 14.09 -14.12 -58.17
C ARG A 558 15.62 -13.80 -58.20
N PRO A 559 16.43 -14.45 -57.31
CA PRO A 559 17.79 -14.00 -56.92
C PRO A 559 18.96 -15.00 -57.17
N ARG A 560 20.21 -14.58 -56.89
CA ARG A 560 21.37 -15.43 -56.47
C ARG A 560 22.52 -14.59 -55.85
N SER A 561 23.37 -15.22 -55.04
CA SER A 561 24.53 -14.67 -54.27
C SER A 561 25.86 -15.29 -54.79
N PRO A 562 27.08 -15.09 -54.20
CA PRO A 562 27.58 -14.12 -53.19
C PRO A 562 29.02 -13.51 -53.43
N GLN A 563 29.34 -12.38 -52.75
CA GLN A 563 30.70 -11.91 -52.27
C GLN A 563 31.86 -11.63 -53.27
N PRO A 564 32.97 -10.90 -52.90
CA PRO A 564 33.25 -10.03 -51.72
C PRO A 564 33.80 -8.60 -52.07
N ASP A 565 34.10 -7.82 -51.01
CA ASP A 565 35.02 -6.66 -50.91
C ASP A 565 34.92 -5.41 -51.82
N LYS A 566 34.43 -4.29 -51.23
CA LYS A 566 35.28 -3.15 -50.83
C LYS A 566 34.52 -2.07 -50.06
N SER A 567 35.24 -1.36 -49.19
CA SER A 567 34.76 -0.22 -48.38
C SER A 567 34.27 0.96 -49.21
N LEU A 568 33.22 1.65 -48.76
CA LEU A 568 33.14 3.12 -48.79
C LEU A 568 32.08 3.67 -47.82
N SER A 569 32.30 4.90 -47.37
CA SER A 569 31.50 5.68 -46.43
C SER A 569 30.13 6.11 -46.99
N GLY A 570 29.08 6.01 -46.19
CA GLY A 570 27.77 6.62 -46.47
C GLY A 570 26.78 6.40 -45.31
N GLY A 571 26.32 7.48 -44.68
CA GLY A 571 25.36 7.40 -43.58
C GLY A 571 23.92 7.20 -44.08
N LEU A 572 23.10 6.46 -43.32
CA LEU A 572 21.66 6.32 -43.58
C LEU A 572 20.82 6.37 -42.30
N SER A 573 19.67 7.04 -42.44
CA SER A 573 18.71 7.37 -41.40
C SER A 573 17.96 6.14 -40.86
N ILE A 574 17.84 6.04 -39.53
CA ILE A 574 17.03 5.00 -38.86
C ILE A 574 15.60 5.51 -38.67
N LYS A 575 14.79 5.41 -39.74
CA LYS A 575 13.32 5.41 -39.67
C LYS A 575 12.80 4.03 -40.08
N GLY A 576 12.36 3.23 -39.11
CA GLY A 576 11.61 2.00 -39.37
C GLY A 576 12.11 0.75 -38.65
N ALA A 577 11.83 0.63 -37.35
CA ALA A 577 12.04 -0.59 -36.57
C ALA A 577 10.99 -0.77 -35.45
N ALA A 578 9.70 -0.54 -35.75
CA ALA A 578 8.58 -0.79 -34.83
C ALA A 578 7.20 -0.87 -35.54
N ARG A 579 7.05 -1.75 -36.54
CA ARG A 579 5.74 -2.11 -37.13
C ARG A 579 5.69 -3.59 -37.52
N ALA A 580 5.73 -4.47 -36.51
CA ALA A 580 5.60 -5.92 -36.69
C ALA A 580 4.99 -6.63 -35.46
N ALA A 581 3.98 -6.01 -34.83
CA ALA A 581 3.04 -6.67 -33.92
C ALA A 581 1.71 -5.89 -33.96
N THR A 582 0.59 -6.59 -33.72
CA THR A 582 -0.78 -6.05 -33.61
C THR A 582 -1.22 -5.06 -34.70
N ARG A 583 -1.85 -5.57 -35.76
CA ARG A 583 -2.61 -4.76 -36.72
C ARG A 583 -4.02 -5.35 -36.86
N ASN A 584 -4.99 -4.75 -36.18
CA ASN A 584 -6.42 -4.87 -36.49
C ASN A 584 -7.19 -3.67 -35.88
N SER A 585 -8.31 -3.30 -36.53
CA SER A 585 -9.27 -2.23 -36.21
C SER A 585 -8.80 -0.75 -36.18
N GLY A 586 -9.43 0.06 -37.04
CA GLY A 586 -9.89 1.43 -36.76
C GLY A 586 -8.87 2.58 -36.64
N GLU A 587 -8.63 3.32 -37.74
CA GLU A 587 -7.94 4.62 -37.67
C GLU A 587 -8.92 5.78 -37.40
N GLY A 588 -8.82 6.40 -36.22
CA GLY A 588 -9.30 7.77 -35.95
C GLY A 588 -8.15 8.78 -35.99
N PRO A 589 -8.44 10.10 -36.07
CA PRO A 589 -7.40 11.12 -36.01
C PRO A 589 -6.71 11.16 -34.63
N PRO A 590 -5.43 11.55 -34.53
CA PRO A 590 -4.72 11.57 -33.26
C PRO A 590 -5.27 12.65 -32.31
N PRO A 591 -5.34 12.41 -30.99
CA PRO A 591 -5.86 13.37 -30.04
C PRO A 591 -4.98 14.62 -29.97
N SER A 592 -5.64 15.77 -29.82
CA SER A 592 -5.01 17.06 -29.56
C SER A 592 -4.30 17.05 -28.21
N ARG A 593 -3.04 17.47 -28.17
CA ARG A 593 -2.26 17.59 -26.93
C ARG A 593 -2.94 18.60 -25.99
N THR A 594 -3.43 18.12 -24.86
CA THR A 594 -3.85 18.95 -23.71
C THR A 594 -2.64 19.68 -23.11
N SER A 595 -2.80 20.95 -22.72
CA SER A 595 -1.71 21.71 -22.09
C SER A 595 -1.41 21.16 -20.69
N LEU A 596 -0.22 21.43 -20.15
CA LEU A 596 0.10 20.99 -18.79
C LEU A 596 -0.70 21.79 -17.74
N LEU A 597 -1.10 23.03 -18.05
CA LEU A 597 -2.08 23.78 -17.26
C LEU A 597 -3.48 23.12 -17.21
N ASP A 598 -3.97 22.54 -18.31
CA ASP A 598 -5.25 21.80 -18.31
C ASP A 598 -5.17 20.57 -17.39
N ARG A 599 -4.03 19.86 -17.42
CA ARG A 599 -3.77 18.67 -16.58
C ARG A 599 -3.68 19.02 -15.10
N LEU A 600 -3.03 20.14 -14.76
CA LEU A 600 -2.98 20.66 -13.39
C LEU A 600 -4.37 21.10 -12.90
N SER A 601 -5.21 21.64 -13.80
CA SER A 601 -6.57 22.08 -13.46
C SER A 601 -7.52 20.91 -13.17
N ALA A 602 -7.32 19.76 -13.82
CA ALA A 602 -8.10 18.54 -13.58
C ALA A 602 -7.75 17.83 -12.25
N GLY A 603 -6.57 18.08 -11.68
CA GLY A 603 -6.11 17.45 -10.42
C GLY A 603 -6.04 18.36 -9.20
N GLY A 604 -6.44 19.63 -9.31
CA GLY A 604 -6.02 20.68 -8.37
C GLY A 604 -7.10 21.31 -7.46
N ASN A 605 -8.39 21.08 -7.71
CA ASN A 605 -9.47 21.84 -7.08
C ASN A 605 -10.23 21.07 -5.99
N ASP A 606 -9.58 20.75 -4.86
CA ASP A 606 -10.30 20.80 -3.58
C ASP A 606 -9.43 21.02 -2.32
N SER A 607 -9.79 22.03 -1.53
CA SER A 607 -9.32 22.32 -0.15
C SER A 607 -7.80 22.50 0.13
N LEU A 608 -7.18 23.59 -0.36
CA LEU A 608 -5.87 24.03 0.17
C LEU A 608 -5.95 24.93 1.42
N ALA A 609 -7.14 25.36 1.83
CA ALA A 609 -7.33 26.42 2.84
C ALA A 609 -7.93 25.97 4.20
N GLU A 610 -8.56 24.79 4.31
CA GLU A 610 -9.32 24.38 5.52
C GLU A 610 -8.60 23.38 6.44
N ARG A 611 -7.37 22.94 6.13
CA ARG A 611 -6.66 21.91 6.93
C ARG A 611 -5.56 22.44 7.85
N ILE A 612 -5.41 23.76 8.00
CA ILE A 612 -4.39 24.36 8.86
C ILE A 612 -5.00 25.44 9.77
N GLU A 613 -6.04 25.10 10.55
CA GLU A 613 -6.29 25.75 11.85
C GLU A 613 -7.33 24.98 12.70
N GLY A 614 -6.91 24.50 13.88
CA GLY A 614 -7.79 24.23 15.03
C GLY A 614 -8.46 22.86 15.17
N ASP A 615 -7.93 22.03 16.09
CA ASP A 615 -8.77 21.46 17.16
C ASP A 615 -7.95 21.17 18.44
N VAL A 616 -7.98 22.11 19.38
CA VAL A 616 -7.69 21.87 20.80
C VAL A 616 -8.93 22.33 21.55
N GLY A 617 -9.78 21.37 21.91
CA GLY A 617 -11.19 21.64 22.15
C GLY A 617 -11.54 22.35 23.47
N ASN A 618 -12.82 22.70 23.59
CA ASN A 618 -13.47 22.86 24.89
C ASN A 618 -15.01 22.74 24.78
N ARG A 619 -15.58 21.67 25.34
CA ARG A 619 -17.05 21.58 25.52
C ARG A 619 -17.47 22.51 26.65
N LYS A 620 -18.27 23.54 26.34
CA LYS A 620 -19.00 24.33 27.36
C LYS A 620 -20.52 24.17 27.25
N GLN A 621 -21.13 24.17 28.43
CA GLN A 621 -22.55 23.91 28.68
C GLN A 621 -23.45 25.00 28.09
N LYS A 622 -24.69 24.63 27.73
CA LYS A 622 -25.78 25.57 27.46
C LYS A 622 -26.99 25.27 28.35
N ARG A 623 -27.03 25.92 29.52
CA ARG A 623 -28.29 26.43 30.11
C ARG A 623 -28.60 27.74 29.37
N GLY A 624 -29.83 28.18 29.10
CA GLY A 624 -31.18 27.66 29.33
C GLY A 624 -32.20 28.81 29.11
N ARG A 625 -33.51 28.51 29.15
CA ARG A 625 -34.66 29.42 28.85
C ARG A 625 -34.83 29.77 27.35
N GLY A 626 -36.05 29.89 26.80
CA GLY A 626 -37.36 29.50 27.33
C GLY A 626 -38.52 30.37 26.80
N VAL A 627 -39.58 29.72 26.29
CA VAL A 627 -41.01 30.08 26.33
C VAL A 627 -41.75 28.75 26.37
#